data_AF-A0A3N5ZHT5-F1
#
_entry.id   AF-A0A3N5ZHT5-F1
#
_cell.length_a   1.000
_cell.length_b   1.000
_cell.length_c   1.000
_cell.angle_alpha   90.00
_cell.angle_beta   90.00
_cell.angle_gamma   90.00
#
_symmetry.space_group_name_H-M   'P 1'
#
loop_
_entity.id
_entity.type
_entity.pdbx_description
1 polymer ?
#
loop_
_entity_poly.entity_id
_entity_poly.type
_entity_poly.pdbx_seq_one_letter_code
_entity_poly.pdbx_strand_id
1 'polypeptide(L)'
;MKRRSYLAGAAVVSMAAILSFGAVLFSVSCSGGGTGSGADAEITVETSSMWVTVGNKAGMPVTDMTVEIVPVGGATVYSTTYYRLEDGNTHDFPVNGFRGRDGTPFDLRVAKPKSVRVSCKGVDGKPRTVETPWR
;
A
#
# COMPACT_ATOMS: atom_id res chain seq x y z
N MET A 1 64.25 33.60 3.61
CA MET A 1 64.41 32.18 3.21
C MET A 1 63.52 31.90 2.00
N LYS A 2 64.11 31.29 0.95
CA LYS A 2 63.57 30.56 -0.23
C LYS A 2 62.06 30.76 -0.54
N ARG A 3 61.63 31.49 -1.58
CA ARG A 3 61.62 31.13 -3.03
C ARG A 3 61.35 29.65 -3.32
N ARG A 4 60.16 29.34 -3.85
CA ARG A 4 59.90 28.66 -5.14
C ARG A 4 58.36 28.65 -5.38
N SER A 5 57.77 29.24 -6.43
CA SER A 5 57.96 28.98 -7.88
C SER A 5 57.47 27.57 -8.26
N TYR A 6 56.63 27.31 -9.26
CA TYR A 6 56.25 28.06 -10.47
C TYR A 6 55.21 27.24 -11.28
N LEU A 7 54.58 27.91 -12.26
CA LEU A 7 54.07 27.38 -13.55
C LEU A 7 52.75 26.60 -13.50
N ALA A 8 51.85 26.67 -14.48
CA ALA A 8 51.74 27.31 -15.79
C ALA A 8 50.22 27.24 -16.12
N GLY A 9 49.60 27.97 -17.03
CA GLY A 9 50.02 28.71 -18.21
C GLY A 9 48.72 28.93 -18.99
N ALA A 10 48.57 30.10 -19.58
CA ALA A 10 47.39 30.51 -20.31
C ALA A 10 47.32 29.91 -21.73
N ALA A 11 46.10 29.88 -22.27
CA ALA A 11 45.74 29.70 -23.68
C ALA A 11 45.98 28.27 -24.24
N VAL A 12 45.21 27.72 -25.19
CA VAL A 12 44.75 28.25 -26.47
C VAL A 12 43.57 27.40 -26.99
N VAL A 13 42.59 28.09 -27.58
CA VAL A 13 41.70 27.74 -28.72
C VAL A 13 41.87 26.35 -29.36
N SER A 14 40.78 25.57 -29.49
CA SER A 14 40.38 25.04 -30.82
C SER A 14 38.98 24.43 -30.82
N MET A 15 38.18 24.86 -31.80
CA MET A 15 36.89 24.29 -32.19
C MET A 15 37.06 22.81 -32.58
N ALA A 16 36.25 21.94 -31.98
CA ALA A 16 35.82 20.71 -32.61
C ALA A 16 34.31 20.59 -32.42
N ALA A 17 33.58 20.98 -33.46
CA ALA A 17 32.16 20.69 -33.59
C ALA A 17 31.97 19.19 -33.71
N ILE A 18 31.27 18.58 -32.75
CA ILE A 18 30.67 17.25 -32.92
C ILE A 18 29.18 17.41 -32.67
N LEU A 19 28.45 17.40 -33.78
CA LEU A 19 27.01 17.18 -33.83
C LEU A 19 26.66 15.89 -33.10
N SER A 20 25.83 15.97 -32.06
CA SER A 20 25.15 14.81 -31.49
C SER A 20 23.80 15.25 -30.97
N PHE A 21 22.80 14.93 -31.78
CA PHE A 21 21.37 14.96 -31.51
C PHE A 21 21.08 14.30 -30.15
N GLY A 22 20.81 15.10 -29.11
CA GLY A 22 20.51 14.64 -27.76
C GLY A 22 19.06 14.93 -27.43
N ALA A 23 18.21 13.91 -27.56
CA ALA A 23 16.77 13.96 -27.41
C ALA A 23 16.29 14.60 -26.10
N VAL A 24 15.29 15.48 -26.23
CA VAL A 24 14.42 15.94 -25.15
C VAL A 24 13.65 14.71 -24.65
N LEU A 25 14.10 14.12 -23.54
CA LEU A 25 13.32 13.14 -22.81
C LEU A 25 12.23 13.88 -22.04
N PHE A 26 11.06 13.97 -22.66
CA PHE A 26 9.80 14.10 -21.94
C PHE A 26 9.72 12.95 -20.93
N SER A 27 9.86 13.26 -19.64
CA SER A 27 9.44 12.33 -18.59
C SER A 27 7.92 12.23 -18.63
N VAL A 28 7.45 11.24 -19.41
CA VAL A 28 6.10 10.70 -19.30
C VAL A 28 5.94 10.22 -17.85
N SER A 29 5.23 11.02 -17.05
CA SER A 29 4.67 10.60 -15.78
C SER A 29 3.61 9.55 -16.08
N CYS A 30 4.05 8.30 -16.17
CA CYS A 30 3.18 7.15 -16.23
C CYS A 30 2.56 6.96 -14.85
N SER A 31 1.24 7.05 -14.82
CA SER A 31 0.33 6.74 -13.73
C SER A 31 0.79 5.54 -12.89
N GLY A 32 1.21 5.83 -11.67
CA GLY A 32 1.48 4.86 -10.61
C GLY A 32 1.02 5.40 -9.26
N GLY A 33 -0.15 6.04 -9.23
CA GLY A 33 -0.82 6.47 -8.00
C GLY A 33 -1.36 5.26 -7.25
N GLY A 34 -0.48 4.64 -6.46
CA GLY A 34 -0.78 3.48 -5.63
C GLY A 34 0.27 3.33 -4.54
N THR A 35 0.43 4.36 -3.69
CA THR A 35 1.09 4.20 -2.40
C THR A 35 0.19 3.32 -1.52
N GLY A 36 0.45 2.01 -1.56
CA GLY A 36 -0.32 1.02 -0.81
C GLY A 36 0.13 -0.41 -1.08
N SER A 37 1.42 -0.64 -1.30
CA SER A 37 2.02 -1.96 -1.22
C SER A 37 3.05 -1.92 -0.11
N GLY A 38 2.61 -2.18 1.12
CA GLY A 38 3.52 -2.54 2.20
C GLY A 38 4.09 -3.91 1.90
N ALA A 39 5.24 -3.95 1.22
CA ALA A 39 6.11 -5.11 1.25
C ALA A 39 6.47 -5.33 2.72
N ASP A 40 6.08 -6.48 3.28
CA ASP A 40 6.16 -6.84 4.70
C ASP A 40 5.00 -6.34 5.59
N ALA A 41 3.75 -6.48 5.12
CA ALA A 41 2.58 -6.15 5.91
C ALA A 41 2.41 -7.15 7.09
N GLU A 42 2.55 -6.61 8.28
CA GLU A 42 2.31 -7.22 9.59
C GLU A 42 0.93 -7.92 9.70
N ILE A 43 -0.04 -7.45 8.92
CA ILE A 43 -1.37 -8.04 8.77
C ILE A 43 -1.51 -8.53 7.33
N THR A 44 -1.80 -9.83 7.17
CA THR A 44 -2.04 -10.44 5.85
C THR A 44 -3.52 -10.51 5.58
N VAL A 45 -3.93 -10.20 4.34
CA VAL A 45 -5.32 -10.30 3.90
C VAL A 45 -5.40 -11.12 2.63
N GLU A 46 -6.20 -12.18 2.66
CA GLU A 46 -6.51 -13.03 1.51
C GLU A 46 -8.01 -12.97 1.23
N THR A 47 -8.38 -12.84 -0.04
CA THR A 47 -9.76 -12.73 -0.48
C THR A 47 -10.17 -13.91 -1.33
N SER A 48 -11.41 -14.36 -1.16
CA SER A 48 -12.07 -15.34 -2.01
C SER A 48 -13.56 -14.99 -2.16
N SER A 49 -14.28 -15.73 -2.99
CA SER A 49 -15.73 -15.55 -3.13
C SER A 49 -16.53 -15.89 -1.87
N MET A 50 -15.96 -16.65 -0.93
CA MET A 50 -16.63 -17.10 0.28
C MET A 50 -16.10 -16.45 1.55
N TRP A 51 -14.81 -16.12 1.58
CA TRP A 51 -14.09 -15.70 2.78
C TRP A 51 -13.20 -14.48 2.52
N VAL A 52 -13.10 -13.63 3.53
CA VAL A 52 -11.99 -12.69 3.72
C VAL A 52 -11.18 -13.23 4.90
N THR A 53 -9.96 -13.64 4.64
CA THR A 53 -9.07 -14.26 5.62
C THR A 53 -8.05 -13.24 6.08
N VAL A 54 -7.99 -12.97 7.39
CA VAL A 54 -7.05 -12.00 7.97
C VAL A 54 -6.10 -12.73 8.92
N GLY A 55 -4.80 -12.59 8.67
CA GLY A 55 -3.73 -13.16 9.48
C GLY A 55 -2.93 -12.08 10.20
N ASN A 56 -2.44 -12.41 11.40
CA ASN A 56 -1.57 -11.55 12.18
C ASN A 56 -0.14 -12.11 12.20
N LYS A 57 0.82 -11.32 11.73
CA LYS A 57 2.26 -11.61 11.73
C LYS A 57 3.06 -10.50 12.44
N ALA A 58 2.42 -9.86 13.42
CA ALA A 58 2.95 -8.76 14.22
C ALA A 58 4.05 -9.10 15.22
N GLY A 59 4.20 -10.37 15.57
CA GLY A 59 4.93 -10.75 16.77
C GLY A 59 4.17 -10.40 18.06
N MET A 60 2.97 -9.81 17.97
CA MET A 60 2.13 -9.42 19.10
C MET A 60 0.64 -9.53 18.77
N PRO A 61 -0.25 -9.70 19.77
CA PRO A 61 -1.68 -9.67 19.55
C PRO A 61 -2.17 -8.31 19.03
N VAL A 62 -3.22 -8.32 18.21
CA VAL A 62 -3.96 -7.11 17.80
C VAL A 62 -5.39 -7.15 18.32
N THR A 63 -5.94 -5.98 18.63
CA THR A 63 -7.28 -5.81 19.19
C THR A 63 -8.10 -4.79 18.41
N ASP A 64 -9.41 -4.76 18.67
CA ASP A 64 -10.37 -3.83 18.05
C ASP A 64 -10.31 -3.84 16.52
N MET A 65 -10.27 -5.04 15.93
CA MET A 65 -10.14 -5.18 14.49
C MET A 65 -11.47 -4.87 13.80
N THR A 66 -11.43 -3.97 12.81
CA THR A 66 -12.52 -3.73 11.87
C THR A 66 -12.04 -4.11 10.48
N VAL A 67 -12.79 -4.99 9.82
CA VAL A 67 -12.54 -5.41 8.44
C VAL A 67 -13.64 -4.82 7.58
N GLU A 68 -13.26 -4.12 6.53
CA GLU A 68 -14.15 -3.39 5.64
C GLU A 68 -13.95 -3.86 4.19
N ILE A 69 -15.04 -4.20 3.51
CA ILE A 69 -15.08 -4.36 2.06
C ILE A 69 -15.46 -3.01 1.47
N VAL A 70 -14.56 -2.45 0.65
CA VAL A 70 -14.76 -1.18 -0.05
C VAL A 70 -15.16 -1.49 -1.49
N PRO A 71 -16.39 -1.17 -1.92
CA PRO A 71 -16.79 -1.40 -3.32
C PRO A 71 -16.20 -0.38 -4.29
N VAL A 72 -16.27 -0.73 -5.58
CA VAL A 72 -16.01 0.23 -6.67
C VAL A 72 -17.08 1.32 -6.71
N GLY A 73 -16.74 2.51 -7.21
CA GLY A 73 -17.72 3.55 -7.52
C GLY A 73 -18.35 4.28 -6.32
N GLY A 74 -17.80 4.14 -5.11
CA GLY A 74 -18.27 4.88 -3.94
C GLY A 74 -19.59 4.36 -3.34
N ALA A 75 -19.95 3.11 -3.64
CA ALA A 75 -21.07 2.45 -2.98
C ALA A 75 -20.80 2.22 -1.47
N THR A 76 -21.83 1.78 -0.75
CA THR A 76 -21.79 1.50 0.69
C THR A 76 -20.60 0.63 1.08
N VAL A 77 -19.83 1.03 2.10
CA VAL A 77 -18.80 0.18 2.71
C VAL A 77 -19.48 -0.84 3.62
N TYR A 78 -19.03 -2.09 3.54
CA TYR A 78 -19.56 -3.18 4.36
C TYR A 78 -18.49 -3.60 5.36
N SER A 79 -18.84 -3.72 6.63
CA SER A 79 -17.87 -4.01 7.68
C SER A 79 -18.29 -5.15 8.59
N THR A 80 -17.29 -5.69 9.28
CA THR A 80 -17.42 -6.60 10.41
C THR A 80 -16.30 -6.33 11.40
N THR A 81 -16.44 -6.82 12.63
CA THR A 81 -15.45 -6.60 13.69
C THR A 81 -15.00 -7.90 14.32
N TYR A 82 -13.77 -7.92 14.81
CA TYR A 82 -13.21 -9.03 15.57
C TYR A 82 -12.39 -8.48 16.72
N TYR A 83 -12.64 -9.00 17.92
CA TYR A 83 -12.15 -8.35 19.13
C TYR A 83 -10.64 -8.45 19.27
N ARG A 84 -10.07 -9.63 18.98
CA ARG A 84 -8.66 -9.90 19.25
C ARG A 84 -8.14 -11.04 18.39
N LEU A 85 -7.00 -10.83 17.73
CA LEU A 85 -6.28 -11.84 16.97
C LEU A 85 -4.87 -12.00 17.53
N GLU A 86 -4.53 -13.19 18.01
CA GLU A 86 -3.19 -13.50 18.52
C GLU A 86 -2.15 -13.50 17.39
N ASP A 87 -0.87 -13.41 17.76
CA ASP A 87 0.22 -13.52 16.80
C ASP A 87 0.27 -14.92 16.16
N GLY A 88 0.57 -14.97 14.86
CA GLY A 88 0.60 -16.19 14.06
C GLY A 88 -0.78 -16.79 13.75
N ASN A 89 -1.86 -16.24 14.32
CA ASN A 89 -3.21 -16.72 14.07
C ASN A 89 -3.86 -16.04 12.87
N THR A 90 -4.84 -16.75 12.33
CA THR A 90 -5.68 -16.32 11.22
C THR A 90 -7.15 -16.43 11.60
N HIS A 91 -7.98 -15.53 11.08
CA HIS A 91 -9.43 -15.60 11.20
C HIS A 91 -10.11 -15.46 9.84
N ASP A 92 -11.09 -16.33 9.59
CA ASP A 92 -11.88 -16.34 8.37
C ASP A 92 -13.21 -15.62 8.59
N PHE A 93 -13.40 -14.52 7.88
CA PHE A 93 -14.65 -13.77 7.85
C PHE A 93 -15.49 -14.23 6.67
N PRO A 94 -16.70 -14.78 6.88
CA PRO A 94 -17.58 -15.09 5.77
C PRO A 94 -17.98 -13.81 5.05
N VAL A 95 -17.94 -13.81 3.71
CA VAL A 95 -18.29 -12.65 2.88
C VAL A 95 -19.72 -12.17 3.16
N ASN A 96 -20.65 -13.10 3.41
CA ASN A 96 -22.04 -12.78 3.78
C ASN A 96 -22.19 -12.33 5.25
N GLY A 97 -21.10 -12.23 6.02
CA GLY A 97 -21.05 -11.70 7.38
C GLY A 97 -20.83 -10.18 7.44
N PHE A 98 -20.38 -9.58 6.34
CA PHE A 98 -20.17 -8.13 6.24
C PHE A 98 -21.51 -7.39 6.10
N ARG A 99 -21.64 -6.25 6.78
CA ARG A 99 -22.89 -5.48 6.83
C ARG A 99 -22.65 -4.03 6.42
N GLY A 100 -23.54 -3.49 5.60
CA GLY A 100 -23.62 -2.05 5.38
C GLY A 100 -24.06 -1.32 6.64
N ARG A 101 -23.96 0.01 6.64
CA ARG A 101 -24.41 0.85 7.76
C ARG A 101 -25.90 0.64 8.11
N ASP A 102 -26.70 0.26 7.12
CA ASP A 102 -28.13 -0.03 7.21
C ASP A 102 -28.44 -1.49 7.63
N GLY A 103 -27.41 -2.32 7.85
CA GLY A 103 -27.55 -3.74 8.16
C GLY A 103 -27.71 -4.63 6.93
N THR A 104 -27.68 -4.08 5.71
CA THR A 104 -27.77 -4.88 4.48
C THR A 104 -26.55 -5.79 4.37
N PRO A 105 -26.73 -7.11 4.15
CA PRO A 105 -25.60 -8.02 3.96
C PRO A 105 -24.89 -7.72 2.64
N PHE A 106 -23.57 -7.87 2.64
CA PHE A 106 -22.80 -7.81 1.40
C PHE A 106 -23.11 -9.01 0.49
N ASP A 107 -23.28 -8.72 -0.80
CA ASP A 107 -23.44 -9.72 -1.86
C ASP A 107 -22.60 -9.32 -3.08
N LEU A 108 -21.72 -10.22 -3.52
CA LEU A 108 -20.84 -10.06 -4.68
C LEU A 108 -21.60 -9.84 -6.00
N ARG A 109 -22.88 -10.23 -6.06
CA ARG A 109 -23.75 -10.00 -7.23
C ARG A 109 -24.27 -8.57 -7.30
N VAL A 110 -24.35 -7.88 -6.18
CA VAL A 110 -24.93 -6.54 -6.06
C VAL A 110 -23.85 -5.47 -5.99
N ALA A 111 -22.79 -5.72 -5.21
CA ALA A 111 -21.70 -4.79 -5.00
C ALA A 111 -20.36 -5.43 -5.39
N LYS A 112 -19.68 -4.83 -6.38
CA LYS A 112 -18.35 -5.29 -6.81
C LYS A 112 -17.28 -4.75 -5.85
N PRO A 113 -16.54 -5.62 -5.14
CA PRO A 113 -15.47 -5.20 -4.23
C PRO A 113 -14.28 -4.62 -5.01
N LYS A 114 -13.67 -3.57 -4.46
CA LYS A 114 -12.43 -2.96 -4.95
C LYS A 114 -11.24 -3.38 -4.08
N SER A 115 -11.40 -3.28 -2.76
CA SER A 115 -10.37 -3.57 -1.77
C SER A 115 -10.99 -4.03 -0.47
N VAL A 116 -10.17 -4.67 0.35
CA VAL A 116 -10.44 -4.93 1.76
C VAL A 116 -9.53 -4.04 2.59
N ARG A 117 -10.11 -3.29 3.52
CA ARG A 117 -9.37 -2.49 4.50
C ARG A 117 -9.51 -3.12 5.87
N VAL A 118 -8.38 -3.38 6.51
CA VAL A 118 -8.32 -3.84 7.90
C VAL A 118 -7.75 -2.72 8.75
N SER A 119 -8.44 -2.37 9.82
CA SER A 119 -7.94 -1.48 10.85
C SER A 119 -7.94 -2.19 12.19
N CYS A 120 -6.91 -2.00 13.01
CA CYS A 120 -6.79 -2.61 14.34
C CYS A 120 -5.83 -1.79 15.22
N LYS A 121 -5.70 -2.19 16.49
CA LYS A 121 -4.73 -1.63 17.43
C LYS A 121 -3.76 -2.71 17.89
N GLY A 122 -2.49 -2.34 18.05
CA GLY A 122 -1.52 -3.18 18.76
C GLY A 122 -1.72 -3.16 20.27
N VAL A 123 -1.04 -4.08 20.97
CA VAL A 123 -0.90 -4.02 22.43
C VAL A 123 -0.24 -2.72 22.90
N ASP A 124 0.59 -2.11 22.06
CA ASP A 124 1.19 -0.79 22.29
C ASP A 124 0.21 0.39 22.06
N GLY A 125 -1.06 0.08 21.73
CA GLY A 125 -2.12 1.06 21.47
C GLY A 125 -1.99 1.77 20.12
N LYS A 126 -0.98 1.43 19.30
CA LYS A 126 -0.80 2.10 18.00
C LYS A 126 -1.81 1.58 16.98
N PRO A 127 -2.50 2.47 16.24
CA PRO A 127 -3.40 2.06 15.19
C PRO A 127 -2.60 1.54 14.00
N ARG A 128 -3.08 0.46 13.39
CA ARG A 128 -2.57 -0.08 12.14
C ARG A 128 -3.71 -0.19 11.14
N THR A 129 -3.46 0.24 9.92
CA THR A 129 -4.40 0.13 8.82
C THR A 129 -3.70 -0.47 7.61
N VAL A 130 -4.27 -1.54 7.06
CA VAL A 130 -3.81 -2.20 5.84
C VAL A 130 -4.95 -2.22 4.86
N GLU A 131 -4.69 -1.83 3.61
CA GLU A 131 -5.66 -1.95 2.53
C GLU A 131 -5.08 -2.84 1.43
N THR A 132 -5.80 -3.89 1.08
CA THR A 132 -5.39 -4.88 0.08
C THR A 132 -6.42 -4.91 -1.05
N PRO A 133 -6.01 -4.79 -2.32
CA PRO A 133 -6.92 -4.92 -3.46
C PRO A 133 -7.62 -6.28 -3.46
N TRP A 134 -8.90 -6.31 -3.84
CA TRP A 134 -9.64 -7.55 -4.00
C TRP A 134 -9.08 -8.35 -5.17
N ARG A 135 -8.83 -9.66 -4.97
CA ARG A 135 -8.33 -10.59 -6.00
C ARG A 135 -9.20 -11.83 -6.08
#